data_AF-A0A6D2K911-F1
#
_entry.id   AF-A0A6D2K911-F1
#
_cell.length_a   1.000
_cell.length_b   1.000
_cell.length_c   1.000
_cell.angle_alpha   90.00
_cell.angle_beta   90.00
_cell.angle_gamma   90.00
#
_symmetry.space_group_name_H-M   'P 1'
#
loop_
_entity.id
_entity.type
_entity.pdbx_description
1 polymer ?
#
loop_
_entity_poly.entity_id
_entity_poly.type
_entity_poly.pdbx_seq_one_letter_code
_entity_poly.pdbx_strand_id
1 'polypeptide(L)'
;MTSVEHQRRLNPNLKDVVKKEIMKLLDAGVIYAISDSKWVSPVHVVPKKGGITVVKNDRNELIPTRTVTGHRMCIDYRKLNAATRKDHFPLPFIDQMLERLANHPYYCFLDGYSGFFQIPIHPDDQEKTTFTCPYGTYAYRRMPFGCAMHRRRSSAACDTPYQDLKHPKGRDGKINTLGLEDKDMGSNTEITTKTWIKT
;
A
#
# COMPACT_ATOMS: atom_id res chain seq x y z
N MET A 1 12.52 -25.16 -0.73
CA MET A 1 13.49 -24.05 -0.75
C MET A 1 13.27 -23.21 0.50
N THR A 2 14.30 -22.99 1.30
CA THR A 2 14.31 -22.11 2.47
C THR A 2 15.10 -20.84 2.12
N SER A 3 14.56 -19.66 2.44
CA SER A 3 15.22 -18.38 2.17
C SER A 3 15.13 -17.52 3.42
N VAL A 4 16.12 -17.64 4.29
CA VAL A 4 16.22 -16.88 5.54
C VAL A 4 17.30 -15.82 5.39
N GLU A 5 16.93 -14.57 5.57
CA GLU A 5 17.85 -13.44 5.55
C GLU A 5 17.98 -12.83 6.94
N HIS A 6 19.22 -12.52 7.31
CA HIS A 6 19.51 -11.88 8.59
C HIS A 6 19.13 -10.39 8.57
N GLN A 7 18.60 -9.92 9.69
CA GLN A 7 18.23 -8.51 9.84
C GLN A 7 19.47 -7.60 9.72
N ARG A 8 19.35 -6.54 8.92
CA ARG A 8 20.40 -5.53 8.79
C ARG A 8 20.44 -4.63 10.02
N ARG A 9 21.65 -4.16 10.37
CA ARG A 9 21.85 -3.20 11.47
C ARG A 9 21.10 -1.90 11.17
N LEU A 10 20.20 -1.53 12.08
CA LEU A 10 19.45 -0.27 12.03
C LEU A 10 20.10 0.77 12.95
N ASN A 11 20.16 2.02 12.49
CA ASN A 11 20.54 3.17 13.30
C ASN A 11 19.52 3.32 14.46
N PRO A 12 19.95 3.58 15.72
CA PRO A 12 19.05 3.77 16.85
C PRO A 12 17.83 4.67 16.58
N ASN A 13 18.01 5.81 15.92
CA ASN A 13 16.89 6.72 15.60
C ASN A 13 15.81 6.08 14.70
N LEU A 14 16.22 5.16 13.82
CA LEU A 14 15.30 4.45 12.92
C LEU A 14 14.63 3.26 13.60
N LYS A 15 15.22 2.73 14.69
CA LYS A 15 14.62 1.62 15.44
C LYS A 15 13.30 2.04 16.06
N ASP A 16 13.19 3.27 16.56
CA ASP A 16 11.95 3.77 17.14
C ASP A 16 10.85 3.96 16.11
N VAL A 17 11.22 4.41 14.90
CA VAL A 17 10.28 4.52 13.78
C VAL A 17 9.73 3.13 13.40
N VAL A 18 10.61 2.14 13.27
CA VAL A 18 10.23 0.75 12.95
C VAL A 18 9.33 0.19 14.05
N LYS A 19 9.65 0.43 15.33
CA LYS A 19 8.84 -0.03 16.46
C LYS A 19 7.42 0.56 16.41
N LYS A 20 7.31 1.87 16.20
CA LYS A 20 6.02 2.56 16.09
C LYS A 20 5.18 2.00 14.94
N GLU A 21 5.81 1.72 13.80
CA GLU A 21 5.11 1.19 12.64
C GLU A 21 4.64 -0.25 12.85
N ILE A 22 5.48 -1.11 13.45
CA ILE A 22 5.09 -2.49 13.80
C ILE A 22 3.91 -2.50 14.76
N MET A 23 3.90 -1.63 15.79
CA MET A 23 2.79 -1.55 16.73
C MET A 23 1.48 -1.17 16.03
N LYS A 24 1.52 -0.20 15.10
CA LYS A 24 0.31 0.15 14.31
C LYS A 24 -0.18 -1.01 13.45
N LEU A 25 0.74 -1.74 12.82
CA LEU A 25 0.38 -2.87 11.95
C LEU A 25 -0.19 -4.06 12.76
N LEU A 26 0.31 -4.27 13.98
CA LEU A 26 -0.23 -5.27 14.91
C LEU A 26 -1.63 -4.88 15.39
N ASP A 27 -1.80 -3.62 15.81
CA ASP A 27 -3.08 -3.07 16.29
C ASP A 27 -4.15 -3.11 15.19
N ALA A 28 -3.77 -2.79 13.95
CA ALA A 28 -4.64 -2.90 12.78
C ALA A 28 -4.90 -4.36 12.31
N GLY A 29 -4.30 -5.37 12.95
CA GLY A 29 -4.45 -6.78 12.56
C GLY A 29 -3.89 -7.14 11.18
N VAL A 30 -3.01 -6.29 10.63
CA VAL A 30 -2.38 -6.48 9.32
C VAL A 30 -1.27 -7.53 9.38
N ILE A 31 -0.58 -7.60 10.51
CA ILE A 31 0.49 -8.56 10.79
C ILE A 31 0.21 -9.37 12.06
N TYR A 32 0.86 -10.52 12.19
CA TYR A 32 0.83 -11.36 13.39
C TYR A 32 2.22 -11.90 13.71
N ALA A 33 2.46 -12.21 14.98
CA ALA A 33 3.71 -12.82 15.42
C ALA A 33 3.78 -14.29 14.99
N ILE A 34 4.96 -14.71 14.53
CA ILE A 34 5.23 -16.09 14.11
C ILE A 34 6.56 -16.54 14.73
N SER A 35 6.61 -17.78 15.23
CA SER A 35 7.84 -18.34 15.82
C SER A 35 8.79 -18.83 14.73
N ASP A 36 8.27 -19.56 13.75
CA ASP A 36 9.07 -20.29 12.77
C ASP A 36 8.56 -20.07 11.36
N SER A 37 9.45 -19.69 10.45
CA SER A 37 9.16 -19.63 9.01
C SER A 37 10.36 -20.04 8.18
N LYS A 38 10.08 -20.73 7.08
CA LYS A 38 11.08 -21.11 6.06
C LYS A 38 11.52 -19.91 5.20
N TRP A 39 10.77 -18.81 5.25
CA TRP A 39 11.02 -17.58 4.53
C TRP A 39 11.19 -16.44 5.53
N VAL A 40 12.27 -15.69 5.45
CA VAL A 40 12.47 -14.54 6.31
C VAL A 40 13.12 -13.44 5.48
N SER A 41 12.40 -12.34 5.29
CA SER A 41 12.92 -11.13 4.66
C SER A 41 13.36 -10.09 5.70
N PRO A 42 14.44 -9.34 5.47
CA PRO A 42 14.88 -8.30 6.40
C PRO A 42 14.09 -7.01 6.20
N VAL A 43 13.89 -6.28 7.30
CA VAL A 43 13.30 -4.94 7.26
C VAL A 43 14.35 -3.90 6.87
N HIS A 44 13.96 -3.01 5.96
CA HIS A 44 14.73 -1.88 5.49
C HIS A 44 13.95 -0.57 5.66
N VAL A 45 14.63 0.49 6.10
CA VAL A 45 13.99 1.79 6.30
C VAL A 45 14.44 2.74 5.21
N VAL A 46 13.47 3.26 4.46
CA VAL A 46 13.72 4.17 3.34
C VAL A 46 13.28 5.58 3.73
N PRO A 47 14.15 6.60 3.62
CA PRO A 47 13.75 7.98 3.88
C PRO A 47 12.74 8.44 2.83
N LYS A 48 11.64 9.06 3.29
CA LYS A 48 10.68 9.73 2.42
C LYS A 48 11.35 10.98 1.87
N LYS A 49 11.44 11.04 0.54
CA LYS A 49 11.90 12.21 -0.19
C LYS A 49 10.92 13.35 0.08
N GLY A 50 11.36 14.40 0.79
CA GLY A 50 10.62 15.64 0.95
C GLY A 50 10.79 16.58 -0.25
N GLY A 51 10.21 17.78 -0.11
CA GLY A 51 10.44 18.88 -1.04
C GLY A 51 11.90 19.32 -1.04
N ILE A 52 12.32 19.94 -2.15
CA ILE A 52 13.64 20.58 -2.22
C ILE A 52 13.50 21.94 -1.53
N THR A 53 14.22 22.14 -0.44
CA THR A 53 14.31 23.44 0.22
C THR A 53 15.67 24.05 -0.09
N VAL A 54 15.69 25.31 -0.49
CA VAL A 54 16.94 26.02 -0.75
C VAL A 54 17.42 26.59 0.58
N VAL A 55 18.54 26.06 1.08
CA VAL A 55 19.17 26.54 2.33
C VAL A 55 20.36 27.39 1.93
N LYS A 56 20.46 28.60 2.51
CA LYS A 56 21.66 29.44 2.36
C LYS A 56 22.76 28.89 3.26
N ASN A 57 23.91 28.58 2.69
CA ASN A 57 25.11 28.24 3.46
C ASN A 57 25.74 29.51 4.09
N ASP A 58 26.74 29.35 4.96
CA ASP A 58 27.49 30.45 5.59
C ASP A 58 28.19 31.37 4.56
N ARG A 59 28.35 30.88 3.32
CA ARG A 59 28.87 31.63 2.17
C ARG A 59 27.78 32.29 1.30
N ASN A 60 26.53 32.33 1.77
CA ASN A 60 25.36 32.81 1.02
C ASN A 60 25.05 32.04 -0.28
N GLU A 61 25.68 30.89 -0.51
CA GLU A 61 25.36 30.00 -1.62
C GLU A 61 24.02 29.28 -1.37
N LEU A 62 23.15 29.29 -2.37
CA LEU A 62 21.85 28.64 -2.35
C LEU A 62 22.02 27.15 -2.66
N ILE A 63 22.09 26.31 -1.63
CA ILE A 63 22.23 24.86 -1.81
C ILE A 63 20.83 24.23 -1.78
N PRO A 64 20.38 23.58 -2.88
CA PRO A 64 19.14 22.82 -2.89
C PRO A 64 19.32 21.59 -1.98
N THR A 65 18.80 21.69 -0.76
CA THR A 65 18.89 20.63 0.24
C THR A 65 17.59 19.84 0.26
N ARG A 66 17.68 18.51 0.13
CA ARG A 66 16.50 17.64 0.27
C ARG A 66 16.21 17.44 1.73
N THR A 67 15.10 17.98 2.22
CA THR A 67 14.62 17.64 3.55
C THR A 67 14.01 16.24 3.54
N VAL A 68 14.37 15.43 4.54
CA VAL A 68 13.74 14.13 4.76
C VAL A 68 12.51 14.37 5.62
N THR A 69 11.31 14.25 5.04
CA THR A 69 10.05 14.53 5.73
C THR A 69 9.55 13.37 6.60
N GLY A 70 10.17 12.20 6.49
CA GLY A 70 9.82 11.03 7.28
C GLY A 70 10.57 9.79 6.81
N HIS A 71 10.26 8.65 7.40
CA HIS A 71 10.85 7.35 7.04
C HIS A 71 9.73 6.34 6.77
N ARG A 72 9.94 5.45 5.82
CA ARG A 72 9.03 4.34 5.50
C ARG A 72 9.69 3.03 5.87
N MET A 73 8.96 2.17 6.57
CA MET A 73 9.34 0.78 6.73
C MET A 73 9.04 0.05 5.42
N CYS A 74 10.04 -0.66 4.89
CA CYS A 74 9.94 -1.47 3.68
C CYS A 74 10.55 -2.85 3.98
N ILE A 75 10.06 -3.88 3.31
CA ILE A 75 10.59 -5.23 3.47
C ILE A 75 11.25 -5.63 2.17
N ASP A 76 12.44 -6.21 2.28
CA ASP A 76 13.22 -6.60 1.12
C ASP A 76 12.73 -7.96 0.58
N TYR A 77 11.69 -7.90 -0.25
CA TYR A 77 11.14 -9.08 -0.94
C TYR A 77 11.89 -9.44 -2.22
N ARG A 78 13.12 -8.95 -2.46
CA ARG A 78 13.84 -9.26 -3.72
C ARG A 78 14.02 -10.76 -3.96
N LYS A 79 14.38 -11.52 -2.92
CA LYS A 79 14.49 -13.00 -3.01
C LYS A 79 13.13 -13.67 -3.23
N LEU A 80 12.10 -13.23 -2.51
CA LEU A 80 10.75 -13.73 -2.68
C LEU A 80 10.23 -13.49 -4.10
N ASN A 81 10.46 -12.28 -4.64
CA ASN A 81 10.04 -11.87 -5.97
C ASN A 81 10.78 -12.64 -7.08
N ALA A 82 12.03 -13.04 -6.85
CA ALA A 82 12.78 -13.89 -7.77
C ALA A 82 12.25 -15.34 -7.79
N ALA A 83 11.80 -15.85 -6.63
CA ALA A 83 11.23 -17.18 -6.51
C ALA A 83 9.76 -17.27 -6.96
N THR A 84 9.06 -16.13 -7.07
CA THR A 84 7.64 -16.09 -7.41
C THR A 84 7.43 -16.04 -8.93
N ARG A 85 6.58 -16.91 -9.47
CA ARG A 85 6.18 -16.87 -10.88
C ARG A 85 5.37 -15.59 -11.15
N LYS A 86 5.81 -14.80 -12.13
CA LYS A 86 5.09 -13.60 -12.56
C LYS A 86 3.88 -14.01 -13.39
N ASP A 87 2.69 -13.89 -12.81
CA ASP A 87 1.43 -14.25 -13.47
C ASP A 87 0.99 -13.21 -14.52
N HIS A 88 0.86 -13.55 -15.81
CA HIS A 88 0.62 -12.58 -16.88
C HIS A 88 -0.85 -12.10 -16.95
N PHE A 89 -1.29 -11.33 -15.95
CA PHE A 89 -2.60 -10.65 -16.00
C PHE A 89 -2.55 -9.43 -16.93
N PRO A 90 -3.43 -9.34 -17.95
CA PRO A 90 -3.48 -8.20 -18.84
C PRO A 90 -4.09 -7.00 -18.11
N LEU A 91 -3.30 -5.96 -17.89
CA LEU A 91 -3.84 -4.66 -17.46
C LEU A 91 -4.51 -4.00 -18.69
N PRO A 92 -5.70 -3.41 -18.54
CA PRO A 92 -6.34 -2.70 -19.63
C PRO A 92 -5.45 -1.54 -20.08
N PHE A 93 -5.41 -1.30 -21.39
CA PHE A 93 -4.67 -0.18 -21.95
C PHE A 93 -5.36 1.14 -21.57
N ILE A 94 -4.56 2.20 -21.41
CA ILE A 94 -5.06 3.53 -21.04
C ILE A 94 -6.14 3.99 -22.03
N ASP A 95 -5.93 3.75 -23.33
CA ASP A 95 -6.87 4.17 -24.38
C ASP A 95 -8.24 3.49 -24.24
N GLN A 96 -8.27 2.20 -23.85
CA GLN A 96 -9.53 1.48 -23.59
C GLN A 96 -10.26 2.04 -22.36
N MET A 97 -9.50 2.49 -21.34
CA MET A 97 -10.10 3.15 -20.18
C MET A 97 -10.66 4.51 -20.56
N LEU A 98 -9.94 5.29 -21.37
CA LEU A 98 -10.36 6.63 -21.82
C LEU A 98 -11.59 6.56 -22.73
N GLU A 99 -11.68 5.57 -23.62
CA GLU A 99 -12.84 5.35 -24.49
C GLU A 99 -14.08 4.97 -23.68
N ARG A 100 -13.93 4.11 -22.67
CA ARG A 100 -15.00 3.82 -21.71
C ARG A 100 -15.39 5.04 -20.89
N LEU A 101 -14.41 5.88 -20.56
CA LEU A 101 -14.65 7.13 -19.85
C LEU A 101 -15.52 8.00 -20.75
N ALA A 102 -15.05 8.40 -21.93
CA ALA A 102 -15.57 9.48 -22.80
C ALA A 102 -17.10 9.59 -23.00
N ASN A 103 -17.86 8.51 -22.83
CA ASN A 103 -19.31 8.48 -22.96
C ASN A 103 -20.09 8.83 -21.67
N HIS A 104 -19.43 9.22 -20.58
CA HIS A 104 -20.10 9.58 -19.32
C HIS A 104 -19.92 11.07 -18.95
N PRO A 105 -20.96 11.77 -18.47
CA PRO A 105 -20.88 13.20 -18.14
C PRO A 105 -20.21 13.53 -16.79
N TYR A 106 -19.94 12.52 -15.95
CA TYR A 106 -19.35 12.70 -14.62
C TYR A 106 -18.42 11.54 -14.29
N TYR A 107 -17.28 11.85 -13.69
CA TYR A 107 -16.35 10.85 -13.15
C TYR A 107 -15.97 11.19 -11.72
N CYS A 108 -15.74 10.14 -10.94
CA CYS A 108 -15.17 10.24 -9.62
C CYS A 108 -13.85 9.45 -9.59
N PHE A 109 -12.80 10.06 -9.07
CA PHE A 109 -11.55 9.36 -8.76
C PHE A 109 -11.61 8.94 -7.30
N LEU A 110 -11.45 7.63 -7.05
CA LEU A 110 -11.35 7.05 -5.72
C LEU A 110 -9.90 6.64 -5.50
N ASP A 111 -9.19 7.34 -4.63
CA ASP A 111 -7.85 6.94 -4.23
C ASP A 111 -7.93 5.95 -3.06
N GLY A 112 -7.66 4.68 -3.35
CA GLY A 112 -7.52 3.62 -2.34
C GLY A 112 -6.14 3.68 -1.68
N TYR A 113 -5.79 4.79 -1.03
CA TYR A 113 -4.46 5.01 -0.42
C TYR A 113 -4.03 3.86 0.51
N SER A 114 -5.00 3.14 1.09
CA SER A 114 -4.80 1.98 1.97
C SER A 114 -5.29 0.63 1.39
N GLY A 115 -5.68 0.58 0.11
CA GLY A 115 -6.32 -0.59 -0.50
C GLY A 115 -5.49 -1.89 -0.42
N PHE A 116 -4.17 -1.76 -0.30
CA PHE A 116 -3.27 -2.91 -0.21
C PHE A 116 -3.41 -3.69 1.10
N PHE A 117 -3.62 -3.00 2.21
CA PHE A 117 -3.86 -3.66 3.50
C PHE A 117 -5.28 -4.25 3.59
N GLN A 118 -6.14 -4.04 2.60
CA GLN A 118 -7.47 -4.64 2.56
C GLN A 118 -7.46 -6.01 1.89
N ILE A 119 -6.52 -6.31 0.99
CA ILE A 119 -6.52 -7.58 0.26
C ILE A 119 -5.93 -8.71 1.12
N PRO A 120 -6.71 -9.75 1.47
CA PRO A 120 -6.21 -10.88 2.25
C PRO A 120 -5.21 -11.72 1.45
N ILE A 121 -4.21 -12.24 2.15
CA ILE A 121 -3.27 -13.23 1.61
C ILE A 121 -3.81 -14.62 1.92
N HIS A 122 -3.76 -15.51 0.94
CA HIS A 122 -4.09 -16.92 1.13
C HIS A 122 -3.25 -17.51 2.29
N PRO A 123 -3.84 -18.26 3.23
CA PRO A 123 -3.14 -18.77 4.42
C PRO A 123 -1.77 -19.41 4.10
N ASP A 124 -1.71 -20.26 3.08
CA ASP A 124 -0.48 -20.96 2.66
C ASP A 124 0.64 -20.04 2.15
N ASP A 125 0.29 -18.83 1.70
CA ASP A 125 1.25 -17.84 1.20
C ASP A 125 1.68 -16.84 2.28
N GLN A 126 1.02 -16.80 3.44
CA GLN A 126 1.33 -15.84 4.50
C GLN A 126 2.73 -16.05 5.06
N GLU A 127 3.15 -17.31 5.24
CA GLU A 127 4.49 -17.66 5.73
C GLU A 127 5.60 -17.09 4.83
N LYS A 128 5.36 -16.99 3.52
CA LYS A 128 6.34 -16.46 2.56
C LYS A 128 6.59 -14.96 2.72
N THR A 129 5.64 -14.25 3.34
CA THR A 129 5.73 -12.81 3.60
C THR A 129 6.36 -12.46 4.94
N THR A 130 6.82 -13.47 5.67
CA THR A 130 7.45 -13.31 6.98
C THR A 130 8.68 -12.42 6.89
N PHE A 131 8.81 -11.52 7.85
CA PHE A 131 9.93 -10.62 7.99
C PHE A 131 10.47 -10.64 9.41
N THR A 132 11.77 -10.38 9.52
CA THR A 132 12.45 -10.22 10.80
C THR A 132 12.70 -8.75 11.08
N CYS A 133 12.59 -8.37 12.34
CA CYS A 133 13.02 -7.07 12.83
C CYS A 133 13.70 -7.24 14.19
N PRO A 134 14.41 -6.22 14.71
CA PRO A 134 15.06 -6.32 16.02
C PRO A 134 14.10 -6.58 17.21
N TYR A 135 12.79 -6.46 17.00
CA TYR A 135 11.76 -6.63 18.03
C TYR A 135 11.02 -7.97 17.96
N GLY A 136 11.26 -8.76 16.91
CA GLY A 136 10.57 -10.02 16.69
C GLY A 136 10.43 -10.38 15.21
N THR A 137 9.80 -11.53 14.97
CA THR A 137 9.49 -12.04 13.63
C THR A 137 7.97 -12.00 13.44
N TYR A 138 7.54 -11.48 12.29
CA TYR A 138 6.13 -11.25 12.00
C TYR A 138 5.80 -11.64 10.56
N ALA A 139 4.56 -12.05 10.33
CA ALA A 139 4.03 -12.37 9.01
C ALA A 139 2.81 -11.50 8.68
N TYR A 140 2.57 -11.27 7.39
CA TYR A 140 1.42 -10.48 6.93
C TYR A 140 0.19 -11.36 6.73
N ARG A 141 -0.96 -10.85 7.19
CA ARG A 141 -2.30 -11.37 6.82
C ARG A 141 -2.84 -10.70 5.56
N ARG A 142 -2.38 -9.47 5.29
CA ARG A 142 -2.84 -8.61 4.20
C ARG A 142 -1.67 -8.22 3.31
N MET A 143 -1.92 -7.96 2.02
CA MET A 143 -0.86 -7.78 1.03
C MET A 143 0.16 -6.69 1.43
N PRO A 144 1.44 -7.04 1.69
CA PRO A 144 2.45 -6.04 2.01
C PRO A 144 2.89 -5.28 0.75
N PHE A 145 3.46 -4.11 0.98
CA PHE A 145 4.15 -3.36 -0.07
C PHE A 145 5.42 -4.08 -0.53
N GLY A 146 5.70 -4.03 -1.84
CA GLY A 146 6.94 -4.55 -2.43
C GLY A 146 6.89 -6.00 -2.91
N CYS A 147 5.81 -6.73 -2.64
CA CYS A 147 5.55 -8.04 -3.27
C CYS A 147 5.19 -7.87 -4.75
N ALA A 148 5.80 -8.65 -5.66
CA ALA A 148 5.55 -8.53 -7.10
C ALA A 148 4.09 -8.82 -7.49
N MET A 149 3.36 -9.61 -6.70
CA MET A 149 1.95 -9.94 -6.95
C MET A 149 0.97 -8.83 -6.54
N HIS A 150 1.43 -7.83 -5.79
CA HIS A 150 0.63 -6.74 -5.27
C HIS A 150 -0.13 -5.95 -6.34
N ARG A 151 0.56 -5.48 -7.39
CA ARG A 151 -0.03 -4.62 -8.42
C ARG A 151 -1.21 -5.32 -9.12
N ARG A 152 -1.09 -6.63 -9.35
CA ARG A 152 -2.10 -7.42 -10.06
C ARG A 152 -3.28 -7.81 -9.19
N ARG A 153 -3.04 -8.33 -7.97
CA ARG A 153 -4.15 -8.63 -7.05
C ARG A 153 -4.95 -7.38 -6.68
N SER A 154 -4.30 -6.23 -6.63
CA SER A 154 -4.99 -4.95 -6.40
C SER A 154 -5.82 -4.53 -7.60
N SER A 155 -5.29 -4.64 -8.83
CA SER A 155 -6.09 -4.40 -10.04
C SER A 155 -7.28 -5.36 -10.14
N ALA A 156 -7.06 -6.67 -9.97
CA ALA A 156 -8.13 -7.66 -10.00
C ALA A 156 -9.19 -7.43 -8.91
N ALA A 157 -8.77 -7.11 -7.68
CA ALA A 157 -9.67 -6.80 -6.57
C ALA A 157 -10.44 -5.48 -6.77
N CYS A 158 -9.88 -4.51 -7.49
CA CYS A 158 -10.63 -3.31 -7.90
C CYS A 158 -11.61 -3.62 -9.05
N ASP A 159 -11.26 -4.53 -9.96
CA ASP A 159 -12.12 -4.90 -11.09
C ASP A 159 -13.33 -5.75 -10.65
N THR A 160 -13.20 -6.58 -9.61
CA THR A 160 -14.26 -7.50 -9.16
C THR A 160 -15.54 -6.79 -8.68
N PRO A 161 -15.50 -5.84 -7.72
CA PRO A 161 -16.69 -5.13 -7.24
C PRO A 161 -17.25 -4.14 -8.26
N TYR A 162 -16.44 -3.70 -9.24
CA TYR A 162 -16.89 -2.72 -10.25
C TYR A 162 -17.70 -3.36 -11.39
N GLN A 163 -17.53 -4.67 -11.64
CA GLN A 163 -18.34 -5.41 -12.62
C GLN A 163 -19.79 -5.59 -12.14
N ASP A 164 -20.02 -5.63 -10.84
CA ASP A 164 -21.34 -5.87 -10.23
C ASP A 164 -22.14 -4.58 -9.95
N LEU A 165 -21.51 -3.39 -10.08
CA LEU A 165 -22.19 -2.11 -9.95
C LEU A 165 -23.03 -1.79 -11.21
N LYS A 166 -24.19 -2.46 -11.33
CA LYS A 166 -25.24 -2.01 -12.26
C LYS A 166 -25.68 -0.61 -11.85
N HIS A 167 -25.56 0.34 -12.78
CA HIS A 167 -25.87 1.75 -12.57
C HIS A 167 -27.34 1.91 -12.09
N PRO A 168 -27.59 2.49 -10.90
CA PRO A 168 -28.94 2.90 -10.55
C PRO A 168 -29.35 4.10 -11.43
N LYS A 169 -30.39 3.93 -12.25
CA LYS A 169 -31.01 5.02 -13.02
C LYS A 169 -31.93 5.86 -12.12
N GLY A 170 -31.71 7.18 -12.11
CA GLY A 170 -32.61 8.23 -11.56
C GLY A 170 -32.25 8.67 -10.14
N ARG A 171 -32.44 9.92 -9.69
CA ARG A 171 -33.29 11.05 -10.12
C ARG A 171 -32.65 12.39 -9.72
N ASP A 172 -33.08 13.45 -10.37
CA ASP A 172 -32.67 14.85 -10.17
C ASP A 172 -32.79 15.33 -8.72
N GLY A 173 -31.78 16.03 -8.19
CA GLY A 173 -31.88 16.66 -6.86
C GLY A 173 -30.55 17.09 -6.26
N LYS A 174 -30.37 18.40 -6.18
CA LYS A 174 -29.29 19.16 -5.53
C LYS A 174 -28.76 18.62 -4.17
N ILE A 175 -27.42 18.62 -4.08
CA ILE A 175 -26.52 18.96 -2.96
C ILE A 175 -26.56 18.07 -1.68
N ASN A 176 -25.45 17.37 -1.40
CA ASN A 176 -24.57 17.54 -0.22
C ASN A 176 -23.59 16.38 -0.13
N THR A 177 -22.39 16.67 0.40
CA THR A 177 -21.41 15.70 0.87
C THR A 177 -22.10 14.59 1.67
N LEU A 178 -22.26 13.43 1.07
CA LEU A 178 -22.65 12.21 1.76
C LEU A 178 -21.36 11.45 2.06
N GLY A 179 -20.99 11.43 3.33
CA GLY A 179 -20.12 10.37 3.83
C GLY A 179 -20.86 9.06 3.63
N LEU A 180 -20.29 8.16 2.83
CA LEU A 180 -20.75 6.77 2.82
C LEU A 180 -20.17 6.13 4.08
N GLU A 181 -21.00 5.96 5.09
CA GLU A 181 -20.77 4.93 6.09
C GLU A 181 -21.30 3.61 5.50
N ASP A 182 -20.40 2.78 4.99
CA ASP A 182 -20.75 1.38 4.73
C ASP A 182 -21.00 0.71 6.08
N LYS A 183 -22.27 0.43 6.37
CA LYS A 183 -22.71 -0.23 7.61
C LYS A 183 -22.53 -1.75 7.62
N ASP A 184 -22.02 -2.34 6.55
CA ASP A 184 -21.81 -3.78 6.44
C ASP A 184 -20.35 -4.11 6.10
N MET A 185 -19.45 -3.86 7.07
CA MET A 185 -18.36 -4.77 7.40
C MET A 185 -17.62 -4.20 8.62
N GLY A 186 -17.51 -5.00 9.68
CA GLY A 186 -16.94 -4.61 10.96
C GLY A 186 -15.62 -3.84 10.83
N SER A 187 -15.66 -2.60 11.31
CA SER A 187 -14.53 -1.77 11.73
C SER A 187 -13.34 -1.68 10.77
N ASN A 188 -13.41 -0.77 9.80
CA ASN A 188 -12.28 0.14 9.55
C ASN A 188 -12.73 1.35 8.74
N THR A 189 -12.57 2.53 9.33
CA THR A 189 -13.00 3.82 8.78
C THR A 189 -12.34 4.10 7.44
N GLU A 190 -13.13 4.13 6.38
CA GLU A 190 -12.70 4.50 5.03
C GLU A 190 -12.56 6.03 4.95
N ILE A 191 -11.39 6.55 4.58
CA ILE A 191 -11.23 7.97 4.20
C ILE A 191 -10.99 7.99 2.70
N THR A 192 -12.06 7.90 1.91
CA THR A 192 -12.03 7.97 0.45
C THR A 192 -12.19 9.45 0.04
N THR A 193 -11.13 10.10 -0.40
CA THR A 193 -11.22 11.46 -0.98
C THR A 193 -11.81 11.38 -2.38
N LYS A 194 -13.06 11.85 -2.55
CA LYS A 194 -13.72 11.98 -3.86
C LYS A 194 -13.46 13.38 -4.43
N THR A 195 -12.78 13.44 -5.57
CA THR A 195 -12.69 14.68 -6.37
C THR A 195 -13.56 14.54 -7.60
N TRP A 196 -14.50 15.47 -7.78
CA TRP A 196 -15.38 15.50 -8.95
C TRP A 196 -14.75 16.38 -10.04
N ILE A 197 -14.56 15.83 -11.23
CA ILE A 197 -14.10 16.57 -12.40
C ILE A 197 -15.25 16.55 -13.40
N LYS A 198 -15.75 17.74 -13.74
CA LYS A 198 -16.75 17.92 -14.78
C LYS A 198 -16.00 18.18 -16.09
N THR A 199 -16.31 17.41 -17.13
CA THR A 199 -15.88 17.67 -18.50
C THR A 199 -16.58 18.87 -19.11
#